data_AF-A0A9P7N148-F1
#
_entry.id   AF-A0A9P7N148-F1
#
_cell.length_a   1.000
_cell.length_b   1.000
_cell.length_c   1.000
_cell.angle_alpha   90.00
_cell.angle_beta   90.00
_cell.angle_gamma   90.00
#
_symmetry.space_group_name_H-M   'P 1'
#
loop_
_entity.id
_entity.type
_entity.pdbx_description
1 polymer ?
#
loop_
_entity_poly.entity_id
_entity_poly.type
_entity_poly.pdbx_seq_one_letter_code
_entity_poly.pdbx_strand_id
1 'polypeptide(L)'
;MADFKKASMALLAAAAVPALAVSAVANKLPAGVVAVPMIRGVEQAAYYAEFQVGTPPQKQLLKIDTGSPRYAFLDPHNAACAKPGQPCKTYGTFDNTTSS
;
A
#
# COMPACT_ATOMS: atom_id res chain seq x y z
N MET A 1 26.51 0.47 19.51
CA MET A 1 25.07 0.80 19.28
C MET A 1 24.91 0.94 17.78
N ALA A 2 24.23 -0.01 17.14
CA ALA A 2 24.20 -0.11 15.69
C ALA A 2 23.32 0.99 15.07
N ASP A 3 23.91 1.70 14.12
CA ASP A 3 23.33 2.79 13.35
C ASP A 3 22.35 2.21 12.32
N PHE A 4 21.06 2.25 12.62
CA PHE A 4 20.01 1.81 11.70
C PHE A 4 19.75 2.91 10.67
N LYS A 5 20.44 2.79 9.54
CA LYS A 5 20.26 3.51 8.27
C LYS A 5 18.77 3.86 8.04
N LYS A 6 18.46 5.16 8.04
CA LYS A 6 17.18 5.73 7.58
C LYS A 6 16.86 5.24 6.17
N ALA A 7 16.00 4.24 6.05
CA ALA A 7 15.38 3.89 4.77
C ALA A 7 14.32 4.95 4.46
N SER A 8 14.71 5.94 3.66
CA SER A 8 13.84 6.99 3.13
C SER A 8 12.72 6.38 2.27
N MET A 9 11.49 6.87 2.42
CA MET A 9 10.29 6.39 1.68
C MET A 9 10.40 6.49 0.14
N ALA A 10 11.45 7.11 -0.39
CA ALA A 10 11.80 7.08 -1.81
C ALA A 10 12.11 5.66 -2.34
N LEU A 11 12.38 4.67 -1.47
CA LEU A 11 12.60 3.28 -1.88
C LEU A 11 11.33 2.45 -2.11
N LEU A 12 10.12 3.00 -1.84
CA LEU A 12 8.86 2.27 -2.08
C LEU A 12 8.57 2.06 -3.59
N ALA A 13 9.26 2.77 -4.48
CA ALA A 13 9.11 2.61 -5.93
C ALA A 13 10.04 1.54 -6.56
N ALA A 14 10.93 0.90 -5.78
CA ALA A 14 11.92 -0.05 -6.31
C ALA A 14 12.04 -1.35 -5.51
N ALA A 15 11.21 -1.58 -4.51
CA ALA A 15 11.09 -2.90 -3.91
C ALA A 15 10.17 -3.76 -4.79
N ALA A 16 10.73 -4.36 -5.83
CA ALA A 16 10.26 -5.68 -6.23
C ALA A 16 10.35 -6.52 -4.97
N VAL A 17 9.20 -6.71 -4.31
CA VAL A 17 9.08 -7.61 -3.16
C VAL A 17 9.74 -8.90 -3.62
N PRO A 18 10.82 -9.38 -2.97
CA PRO A 18 11.39 -10.64 -3.35
C PRO A 18 10.25 -11.66 -3.19
N ALA A 19 9.76 -12.18 -4.32
CA ALA A 19 8.70 -13.20 -4.38
C ALA A 19 9.03 -14.44 -3.52
N LEU A 20 10.28 -14.53 -3.05
CA LEU A 20 10.85 -15.53 -2.16
C LEU A 20 10.29 -15.50 -0.72
N ALA A 21 9.84 -14.35 -0.19
CA ALA A 21 9.32 -14.30 1.18
C ALA A 21 7.84 -14.68 1.31
N VAL A 22 7.06 -14.57 0.23
CA VAL A 22 5.66 -15.03 0.18
C VAL A 22 5.59 -16.56 0.10
N SER A 23 6.61 -17.19 -0.52
CA SER A 23 6.65 -18.63 -0.80
C SER A 23 6.78 -19.52 0.46
N ALA A 24 7.52 -19.09 1.48
CA ALA A 24 7.78 -19.93 2.66
C ALA A 24 6.57 -20.04 3.62
N VAL A 25 5.67 -19.07 3.63
CA VAL A 25 4.49 -19.06 4.52
C VAL A 25 3.27 -19.66 3.82
N ALA A 26 3.16 -19.49 2.50
CA ALA A 26 2.05 -20.01 1.71
C ALA A 26 1.91 -21.55 1.80
N ASN A 27 3.02 -22.28 1.94
CA ASN A 27 3.02 -23.75 2.03
C ASN A 27 2.47 -24.33 3.34
N LYS A 28 2.09 -23.51 4.33
CA LYS A 28 1.51 -23.96 5.60
C LYS A 28 0.10 -23.43 5.87
N LEU A 29 -0.47 -22.66 4.96
CA LEU A 29 -1.80 -22.11 5.16
C LEU A 29 -2.86 -23.12 4.69
N PRO A 30 -3.97 -23.28 5.44
CA PRO A 30 -5.10 -24.08 4.99
C PRO A 30 -5.61 -23.64 3.61
N ALA A 31 -6.24 -24.57 2.90
CA ALA A 31 -6.91 -24.25 1.64
C ALA A 31 -7.96 -23.13 1.86
N GLY A 32 -7.98 -22.16 0.95
CA GLY A 32 -8.90 -21.02 1.01
C GLY A 32 -8.42 -19.81 1.82
N VAL A 33 -7.22 -19.85 2.41
CA VAL A 33 -6.64 -18.67 3.07
C VAL A 33 -6.10 -17.69 2.03
N VAL A 34 -6.51 -16.42 2.16
CA VAL A 34 -5.93 -15.30 1.42
C VAL A 34 -4.86 -14.65 2.29
N ALA A 35 -3.59 -14.88 1.95
CA ALA A 35 -2.46 -14.22 2.59
C ALA A 35 -2.22 -12.85 1.94
N VAL A 36 -2.31 -11.78 2.73
CA VAL A 36 -2.06 -10.42 2.26
C VAL A 36 -0.71 -9.93 2.81
N PRO A 37 0.31 -9.70 1.96
CA PRO A 37 1.59 -9.19 2.42
C PRO A 37 1.45 -7.73 2.89
N MET A 38 2.15 -7.41 3.99
CA MET A 38 2.14 -6.06 4.57
C MET A 38 3.53 -5.42 4.57
N ILE A 39 3.55 -4.11 4.37
CA ILE A 39 4.74 -3.26 4.39
C ILE A 39 4.67 -2.34 5.62
N ARG A 40 5.76 -2.26 6.38
CA ARG A 40 5.85 -1.36 7.54
C ARG A 40 6.23 0.05 7.08
N GLY A 41 5.32 1.01 7.23
CA GLY A 41 5.58 2.43 7.01
C GLY A 41 6.16 3.07 8.27
N VAL A 42 7.42 3.52 8.20
CA VAL A 42 8.16 4.08 9.34
C VAL A 42 7.65 5.44 9.79
N GLU A 43 7.23 6.30 8.86
CA GLU A 43 6.78 7.67 9.15
C GLU A 43 5.49 7.71 9.97
N GLN A 44 4.58 6.76 9.73
CA GLN A 44 3.28 6.69 10.42
C GLN A 44 3.21 5.54 11.43
N ALA A 45 4.33 4.82 11.64
CA ALA A 45 4.40 3.63 12.49
C ALA A 45 3.25 2.63 12.24
N ALA A 46 2.87 2.42 10.98
CA ALA A 46 1.71 1.63 10.58
C ALA A 46 2.06 0.56 9.54
N TYR A 47 1.17 -0.43 9.39
CA TYR A 47 1.28 -1.47 8.36
C TYR A 47 0.31 -1.19 7.23
N TYR A 48 0.80 -1.35 6.00
CA TYR A 48 0.06 -1.11 4.77
C TYR A 48 0.00 -2.37 3.94
N ALA A 49 -1.10 -2.59 3.23
CA ALA A 49 -1.17 -3.59 2.18
C ALA A 49 -1.55 -2.96 0.85
N GLU A 50 -1.13 -3.61 -0.23
CA GLU A 50 -1.48 -3.22 -1.59
C GLU A 50 -2.84 -3.78 -1.97
N PHE A 51 -3.69 -2.90 -2.47
CA PHE A 51 -4.98 -3.24 -3.07
C PHE A 51 -5.04 -2.70 -4.48
N GLN A 52 -5.86 -3.34 -5.31
CA GLN A 52 -6.17 -2.86 -6.64
C GLN A 52 -7.69 -2.78 -6.80
N VAL A 53 -8.17 -1.64 -7.29
CA VAL A 53 -9.60 -1.35 -7.44
C VAL A 53 -9.86 -0.77 -8.83
N GLY A 54 -11.02 -1.10 -9.40
CA GLY A 54 -11.45 -0.64 -10.71
C GLY A 54 -11.02 -1.55 -11.86
N THR A 55 -11.52 -1.23 -13.05
CA THR A 55 -11.19 -1.90 -14.31
C THR A 55 -10.84 -0.85 -15.38
N PRO A 56 -9.57 -0.73 -15.81
CA PRO A 56 -8.41 -1.52 -15.40
C PRO A 56 -8.01 -1.31 -13.92
N PRO A 57 -7.28 -2.26 -13.31
CA PRO A 57 -6.89 -2.18 -11.91
C PRO A 57 -6.03 -0.95 -11.60
N GLN A 58 -6.43 -0.16 -10.62
CA GLN A 58 -5.68 0.98 -10.09
C GLN A 58 -5.11 0.62 -8.72
N LYS A 59 -3.82 0.86 -8.49
CA LYS A 59 -3.08 0.42 -7.29
C LYS A 59 -3.12 1.44 -6.16
N GLN A 60 -3.39 0.99 -4.94
CA GLN A 60 -3.32 1.80 -3.72
C GLN A 60 -2.68 1.03 -2.56
N LEU A 61 -2.04 1.76 -1.64
CA LEU A 61 -1.53 1.24 -0.37
C LEU A 61 -2.46 1.67 0.76
N LEU A 62 -3.23 0.72 1.30
CA LEU A 62 -4.15 0.97 2.40
C LEU A 62 -3.50 0.66 3.74
N LYS A 63 -3.64 1.59 4.69
CA LYS A 63 -3.33 1.32 6.10
C LYS A 63 -4.32 0.28 6.63
N ILE A 64 -3.81 -0.79 7.21
CA ILE A 64 -4.66 -1.82 7.83
C ILE A 64 -5.02 -1.35 9.23
N ASP A 65 -6.28 -0.94 9.41
CA ASP A 65 -6.82 -0.38 10.63
C ASP A 65 -8.02 -1.19 11.11
N THR A 66 -7.82 -2.01 12.14
CA THR A 66 -8.90 -2.80 12.75
C THR A 66 -9.83 -1.97 13.65
N GLY A 67 -9.49 -0.70 13.89
CA GLY A 67 -10.29 0.23 14.70
C GLY A 67 -11.40 0.94 13.92
N SER A 68 -11.48 0.74 12.60
CA SER A 68 -12.50 1.35 11.75
C SER A 68 -13.07 0.37 10.71
N PRO A 69 -14.36 0.44 10.36
CA PRO A 69 -14.99 -0.50 9.44
C PRO A 69 -14.96 -0.05 7.97
N ARG A 70 -14.27 1.06 7.66
CA ARG A 70 -14.35 1.70 6.34
C ARG A 70 -13.05 1.59 5.56
N TYR A 71 -13.19 1.26 4.28
CA TYR A 71 -12.15 1.45 3.28
C TYR A 71 -12.35 2.80 2.60
N ALA A 72 -11.27 3.57 2.45
CA ALA A 72 -11.29 4.86 1.79
C ALA A 72 -10.07 4.99 0.88
N PHE A 73 -10.28 5.58 -0.29
CA PHE A 73 -9.26 5.83 -1.30
C PHE A 73 -9.11 7.32 -1.52
N LEU A 74 -7.90 7.75 -1.88
CA LEU A 74 -7.65 9.14 -2.23
C LEU A 74 -8.17 9.41 -3.65
N ASP A 75 -8.95 10.48 -3.82
CA ASP A 75 -9.41 10.96 -5.11
C ASP A 75 -8.36 11.89 -5.74
N PRO A 76 -7.83 11.60 -6.94
CA PRO A 76 -6.81 12.44 -7.56
C PRO A 76 -7.33 13.85 -7.90
N HIS A 77 -8.65 14.04 -8.00
CA HIS A 77 -9.27 15.34 -8.27
C HIS A 77 -9.45 16.19 -7.01
N ASN A 78 -9.16 15.64 -5.82
CA ASN A 78 -9.24 16.41 -4.58
C ASN A 78 -8.16 17.51 -4.57
N ALA A 79 -8.54 18.74 -4.21
CA ALA A 79 -7.62 19.87 -4.14
C ALA A 79 -6.41 19.64 -3.21
N ALA A 80 -6.55 18.78 -2.19
CA ALA A 80 -5.43 18.36 -1.34
C ALA A 80 -4.35 17.61 -2.13
N CYS A 81 -4.74 16.81 -3.13
CA CYS A 81 -3.81 16.04 -3.97
C CYS A 81 -3.09 16.90 -5.00
N ALA A 82 -3.66 18.07 -5.37
CA ALA A 82 -3.03 19.04 -6.26
C ALA A 82 -2.00 19.96 -5.58
N LYS A 83 -1.83 19.87 -4.24
CA LYS A 83 -0.88 20.71 -3.50
C LYS A 83 0.58 20.39 -3.89
N PRO A 84 1.50 21.37 -3.79
CA PRO A 84 2.93 21.13 -3.96
C PRO A 84 3.40 19.95 -3.08
N GLY A 85 4.19 19.06 -3.66
CA GLY A 85 4.62 17.82 -3.01
C GLY A 85 3.74 16.61 -3.27
N GLN A 86 2.62 16.74 -4.00
CA GLN A 86 1.75 15.63 -4.46
C GLN A 86 1.43 14.62 -3.34
N PRO A 87 0.81 15.07 -2.23
CA PRO A 87 0.71 14.28 -1.00
C PRO A 87 -0.04 12.95 -1.16
N CYS A 88 -0.86 12.82 -2.20
CA CYS A 88 -1.62 11.60 -2.50
C CYS A 88 -0.85 10.57 -3.32
N LYS A 89 0.29 10.93 -3.92
CA LYS A 89 1.05 10.03 -4.79
C LYS A 89 1.64 8.84 -4.04
N THR A 90 2.06 9.04 -2.79
CA THR A 90 2.74 8.03 -1.98
C THR A 90 1.90 6.78 -1.76
N TYR A 91 0.58 6.94 -1.56
CA TYR A 91 -0.33 5.84 -1.26
C TYR A 91 -1.22 5.44 -2.44
N GLY A 92 -1.07 6.13 -3.58
CA GLY A 92 -1.94 5.95 -4.74
C GLY A 92 -3.30 6.62 -4.58
N THR A 93 -4.02 6.65 -5.68
CA THR A 93 -5.34 7.28 -5.82
C THR A 93 -6.29 6.36 -6.57
N PHE A 94 -7.59 6.57 -6.43
CA PHE A 94 -8.61 5.92 -7.23
C PHE A 94 -9.38 6.98 -8.02
N ASP A 95 -9.33 6.86 -9.34
CA ASP A 95 -10.06 7.70 -10.29
C ASP A 95 -11.25 6.91 -10.87
N ASN A 96 -12.46 7.27 -10.47
CA ASN A 96 -13.67 6.61 -10.94
C ASN A 96 -13.93 6.82 -12.44
N THR A 97 -13.40 7.88 -13.06
CA THR A 97 -13.62 8.20 -14.48
C THR A 97 -12.79 7.32 -15.41
N THR A 98 -11.79 6.63 -14.86
CA THR A 98 -10.92 5.69 -15.59
C THR A 98 -11.26 4.23 -15.32
N SER A 99 -12.34 3.96 -14.57
CA SER A 99 -12.84 2.61 -14.32
C SER A 99 -14.17 2.38 -15.06
N SER A 100 -14.27 1.29 -15.83
CA SER A 100 -15.50 0.87 -16.55
C SER A 100 -16.55 0.23 -15.66
#